data_AF-A0AAW5AVS0-F1
#
_entry.id   AF-A0AAW5AVS0-F1
#
_cell.length_a   1.000
_cell.length_b   1.000
_cell.length_c   1.000
_cell.angle_alpha   90.00
_cell.angle_beta   90.00
_cell.angle_gamma   90.00
#
_symmetry.space_group_name_H-M   'P 1'
#
loop_
_entity.id
_entity.type
_entity.pdbx_description
1 polymer ?
#
loop_
_entity_poly.entity_id
_entity_poly.type
_entity_poly.pdbx_seq_one_letter_code
_entity_poly.pdbx_strand_id
1 'polypeptide(L)'
;MSGGYFDRSTYAMREIADTIERDIARALQPKPEKVYENYWTIYEKDSFGSYHSYKDYMSFASYKDAESFLLRDTTIVKAEQKYVDRQFFGDGVIFQSTTRYMSDTSDGEQIPVLYSIHHCYYDRYPYDADVLNLSDETINVMKEAYRQMRIAEIYATRVDRMMSGDDGEEGLQERLSADLEAFGKEFQTKDWTCSYEDDED
;
A
#
# COMPACT_ATOMS: atom_id res chain seq x y z
N MET A 1 21.31 35.30 -21.07
CA MET A 1 20.83 33.93 -20.78
C MET A 1 20.16 33.46 -22.06
N SER A 2 20.80 32.58 -22.84
CA SER A 2 20.11 31.94 -23.97
C SER A 2 19.08 30.98 -23.37
N GLY A 3 17.80 31.22 -23.64
CA GLY A 3 16.74 30.27 -23.31
C GLY A 3 16.95 29.03 -24.17
N GLY A 4 16.98 27.86 -23.54
CA GLY A 4 17.07 26.59 -24.27
C GLY A 4 15.85 26.42 -25.16
N TYR A 5 15.99 25.74 -26.28
CA TYR A 5 14.90 25.46 -27.22
C TYR A 5 13.70 24.77 -26.55
N PHE A 6 13.96 23.91 -25.56
CA PHE A 6 12.99 23.16 -24.76
C PHE A 6 12.76 23.75 -23.36
N ASP A 7 13.15 25.00 -23.13
CA ASP A 7 13.03 25.81 -21.90
C ASP A 7 12.25 25.12 -20.75
N ARG A 8 13.00 24.67 -19.72
CA ARG A 8 12.54 24.02 -18.47
C ARG A 8 12.02 22.57 -18.53
N SER A 9 11.68 22.01 -19.70
CA SER A 9 11.10 20.65 -19.76
C SER A 9 12.11 19.52 -19.48
N THR A 10 13.41 19.78 -19.67
CA THR A 10 14.49 18.83 -19.35
C THR A 10 14.63 18.59 -17.84
N TYR A 11 14.34 19.58 -17.00
CA TYR A 11 14.39 19.44 -15.54
C TYR A 11 13.34 18.46 -15.01
N ALA A 12 12.15 18.43 -15.62
CA ALA A 12 11.08 17.52 -15.20
C ALA A 12 11.47 16.04 -15.35
N MET A 13 12.23 15.68 -16.39
CA MET A 13 12.71 14.30 -16.58
C MET A 13 13.68 13.88 -15.48
N ARG A 14 14.56 14.80 -15.07
CA ARG A 14 15.49 14.58 -13.95
C ARG A 14 14.73 14.43 -12.63
N GLU A 15 13.79 15.33 -12.33
CA GLU A 15 12.99 15.26 -11.10
C GLU A 15 12.20 13.93 -10.98
N ILE A 16 11.66 13.43 -12.10
CA ILE A 16 11.00 12.13 -12.14
C ILE A 16 12.01 11.01 -11.85
N ALA A 17 13.18 11.03 -12.49
CA ALA A 17 14.22 10.03 -12.25
C ALA A 17 14.69 10.05 -10.78
N ASP A 18 14.93 11.23 -10.21
CA ASP A 18 15.37 11.40 -8.83
C ASP A 18 14.30 10.89 -7.84
N THR A 19 13.02 11.06 -8.16
CA THR A 19 11.91 10.51 -7.36
C THR A 19 11.86 8.98 -7.44
N ILE A 20 12.03 8.40 -8.63
CA ILE A 20 12.12 6.94 -8.80
C ILE A 20 13.30 6.38 -8.00
N GLU A 21 14.46 7.04 -8.05
CA GLU A 21 15.65 6.66 -7.28
C GLU A 21 15.38 6.66 -5.77
N ARG A 22 14.75 7.73 -5.24
CA ARG A 22 14.37 7.83 -3.82
C ARG A 22 13.40 6.74 -3.39
N ASP A 23 12.37 6.45 -4.19
CA ASP A 23 11.42 5.40 -3.88
C ASP A 23 12.05 4.00 -3.93
N ILE A 24 12.99 3.75 -4.85
CA ILE A 24 13.79 2.52 -4.84
C ILE A 24 14.60 2.41 -3.54
N ALA A 25 15.30 3.47 -3.14
CA ALA A 25 16.06 3.49 -1.90
C ALA A 25 15.17 3.24 -0.68
N ARG A 26 14.00 3.89 -0.61
CA ARG A 26 13.00 3.70 0.44
C ARG A 26 12.50 2.26 0.50
N ALA A 27 12.24 1.64 -0.64
CA ALA A 27 11.80 0.24 -0.71
C ALA A 27 12.88 -0.77 -0.31
N LEU A 28 14.16 -0.42 -0.48
CA LEU A 28 15.32 -1.22 -0.13
C LEU A 28 15.78 -1.02 1.32
N GLN A 29 15.25 -0.03 2.04
CA GLN A 29 15.56 0.16 3.45
C GLN A 29 15.23 -1.10 4.27
N PRO A 30 16.02 -1.41 5.31
CA PRO A 30 15.71 -2.48 6.23
C PRO A 30 14.31 -2.29 6.81
N LYS A 31 13.45 -3.30 6.63
CA LYS A 31 12.08 -3.23 7.10
C LYS A 31 12.04 -3.48 8.61
N PRO A 32 11.26 -2.72 9.38
CA PRO A 32 11.12 -2.95 10.80
C PRO A 32 10.50 -4.32 11.07
N GLU A 33 10.76 -4.84 12.28
CA GLU A 33 10.11 -6.07 12.72
C GLU A 33 8.59 -5.87 12.72
N LYS A 34 7.87 -6.85 12.16
CA LYS A 34 6.42 -6.82 12.17
C LYS A 34 5.91 -7.12 13.56
N VAL A 35 4.87 -6.40 13.96
CA VAL A 35 4.08 -6.71 15.14
C VAL A 35 3.13 -7.83 14.76
N TYR A 36 3.27 -8.97 15.46
CA TYR A 36 2.31 -10.06 15.38
C TYR A 36 1.09 -9.72 16.23
N GLU A 37 -0.07 -9.66 15.60
CA GLU A 37 -1.34 -9.54 16.31
C GLU A 37 -2.03 -10.89 16.35
N ASN A 38 -2.55 -11.25 17.52
CA ASN A 38 -3.32 -12.47 17.72
C ASN A 38 -4.34 -12.21 18.82
N TYR A 39 -5.58 -11.99 18.39
CA TYR A 39 -6.68 -11.70 19.29
C TYR A 39 -7.99 -12.23 18.73
N TRP A 40 -8.98 -12.37 19.60
CA TRP A 40 -10.34 -12.67 19.23
C TRP A 40 -11.17 -11.39 19.29
N THR A 41 -12.11 -11.20 18.38
CA THR A 41 -13.04 -10.07 18.40
C THR A 41 -14.45 -10.55 18.08
N ILE A 42 -15.44 -9.72 18.36
CA ILE A 42 -16.85 -10.02 18.10
C ILE A 42 -17.31 -9.13 16.97
N TYR A 43 -17.90 -9.73 15.94
CA TYR A 43 -18.60 -9.01 14.90
C TYR A 43 -20.11 -9.07 15.14
N GLU A 44 -20.78 -7.97 14.82
CA GLU A 44 -22.22 -7.83 14.84
C GLU A 44 -22.73 -7.66 13.41
N LYS A 45 -23.81 -8.37 13.11
CA LYS A 45 -24.59 -8.26 11.88
C LYS A 45 -26.02 -7.90 12.25
N ASP A 46 -26.32 -6.61 12.12
CA ASP A 46 -27.63 -6.01 12.40
C ASP A 46 -28.38 -5.58 11.14
N SER A 47 -27.85 -5.83 9.94
CA SER A 47 -28.53 -5.74 8.65
C SER A 47 -27.84 -6.64 7.62
N PHE A 48 -28.46 -6.85 6.45
CA PHE A 48 -27.82 -7.64 5.38
C PHE A 48 -26.52 -7.01 4.86
N GLY A 49 -26.43 -5.67 4.86
CA GLY A 49 -25.24 -4.93 4.43
C GLY A 49 -24.21 -4.69 5.55
N SER A 50 -24.56 -4.87 6.82
CA SER A 50 -23.64 -4.60 7.92
C SER A 50 -22.77 -5.81 8.26
N TYR A 51 -21.51 -5.51 8.56
CA TYR A 51 -20.55 -6.43 9.14
C TYR A 51 -19.45 -5.61 9.81
N HIS A 52 -19.61 -5.36 11.10
CA HIS A 52 -18.74 -4.45 11.85
C HIS A 52 -18.47 -4.96 13.26
N SER A 53 -17.43 -4.42 13.90
CA SER A 53 -17.04 -4.80 15.25
C SER A 53 -18.12 -4.42 16.26
N TYR A 54 -18.47 -5.36 17.13
CA TYR A 54 -19.36 -5.13 18.25
C TYR A 54 -18.64 -4.28 19.32
N LYS A 55 -19.25 -3.13 19.67
CA LYS A 55 -18.76 -2.18 20.69
C LYS A 55 -17.34 -1.65 20.43
N ASP A 56 -17.14 -1.04 19.26
CA ASP A 56 -15.95 -0.21 18.96
C ASP A 56 -14.59 -0.93 19.18
N TYR A 57 -14.39 -2.06 18.50
CA TYR A 57 -13.09 -2.76 18.41
C TYR A 57 -12.59 -3.36 19.73
N MET A 58 -13.45 -4.12 20.40
CA MET A 58 -13.01 -4.96 21.51
C MET A 58 -12.18 -6.16 21.03
N SER A 59 -11.08 -6.43 21.74
CA SER A 59 -10.22 -7.59 21.53
C SER A 59 -10.14 -8.45 22.80
N PHE A 60 -9.97 -9.76 22.61
CA PHE A 60 -9.93 -10.76 23.67
C PHE A 60 -8.73 -11.70 23.46
N ALA A 61 -8.13 -12.15 24.56
CA ALA A 61 -6.98 -13.06 24.51
C ALA A 61 -7.37 -14.49 24.06
N SER A 62 -8.62 -14.88 24.24
CA SER A 62 -9.10 -16.21 23.86
C SER A 62 -10.56 -16.19 23.38
N TYR A 63 -10.93 -17.20 22.60
CA TYR A 63 -12.33 -17.45 22.21
C TYR A 63 -13.24 -17.52 23.44
N LYS A 64 -12.80 -18.20 24.50
CA LYS A 64 -13.59 -18.39 25.72
C LYS A 64 -13.88 -17.07 26.44
N ASP A 65 -12.93 -16.14 26.44
CA ASP A 65 -13.13 -14.82 27.04
C ASP A 65 -14.11 -13.98 26.22
N ALA A 66 -14.00 -14.03 24.88
CA ALA A 66 -14.94 -13.38 23.98
C ALA A 66 -16.36 -13.96 24.12
N GLU A 67 -16.49 -15.29 24.15
CA GLU A 67 -17.77 -15.99 24.35
C GLU A 67 -18.38 -15.65 25.71
N SER A 68 -17.57 -15.69 26.77
CA SER A 68 -18.03 -15.33 28.12
C SER A 68 -18.47 -13.88 28.20
N PHE A 69 -17.78 -12.96 27.51
CA PHE A 69 -18.17 -11.56 27.44
C PHE A 69 -19.50 -11.38 26.69
N LEU A 70 -19.64 -12.03 25.54
CA LEU A 70 -20.84 -11.96 24.71
C LEU A 70 -22.07 -12.49 25.46
N LEU A 71 -21.93 -13.61 26.14
CA LEU A 71 -23.00 -14.27 26.90
C LEU A 71 -23.29 -13.62 28.27
N ARG A 72 -22.58 -12.56 28.68
CA ARG A 72 -22.99 -11.72 29.82
C ARG A 72 -24.30 -11.00 29.54
N ASP A 73 -24.56 -10.69 28.27
CA ASP A 73 -25.85 -10.20 27.85
C ASP A 73 -26.80 -11.39 27.73
N THR A 74 -27.73 -11.51 28.70
CA THR A 74 -28.70 -12.61 28.74
C THR A 74 -29.68 -12.60 27.58
N THR A 75 -29.72 -11.53 26.79
CA THR A 75 -30.52 -11.48 25.56
C THR A 75 -29.82 -12.17 24.38
N ILE A 76 -28.54 -12.55 24.51
CA ILE A 76 -27.76 -13.21 23.46
C ILE A 76 -27.61 -14.69 23.79
N VAL A 77 -27.93 -15.55 22.82
CA VAL A 77 -27.86 -17.01 22.94
C VAL A 77 -27.18 -17.62 21.73
N LYS A 78 -26.78 -18.90 21.80
CA LYS A 78 -26.31 -19.62 20.60
C LYS A 78 -27.43 -19.65 19.57
N ALA A 79 -27.09 -19.37 18.31
CA ALA A 79 -28.06 -19.23 17.25
C ALA A 79 -28.72 -20.56 16.87
N GLU A 80 -29.96 -20.48 16.38
CA GLU A 80 -30.65 -21.61 15.77
C GLU A 80 -29.94 -22.07 14.50
N GLN A 81 -29.95 -23.39 14.23
CA GLN A 81 -29.26 -24.00 13.08
C GLN A 81 -29.62 -23.35 11.74
N LYS A 82 -30.88 -22.92 11.56
CA LYS A 82 -31.37 -22.28 10.33
C LYS A 82 -30.63 -20.99 9.96
N TYR A 83 -30.05 -20.28 10.93
CA TYR A 83 -29.25 -19.08 10.68
C TYR A 83 -27.79 -19.41 10.37
N VAL A 84 -27.30 -20.54 10.86
CA VAL A 84 -25.99 -21.09 10.51
C VAL A 84 -25.97 -21.53 9.05
N ASP A 85 -27.02 -22.22 8.61
CA ASP A 85 -27.13 -22.75 7.24
C ASP A 85 -27.24 -21.65 6.16
N ARG A 86 -27.61 -20.43 6.55
CA ARG A 86 -27.68 -19.26 5.64
C ARG A 86 -26.32 -18.60 5.38
N GLN A 87 -25.24 -19.09 5.98
CA GLN A 87 -23.86 -18.60 5.78
C GLN A 87 -23.71 -17.08 5.96
N PHE A 88 -24.40 -16.50 6.95
CA PHE A 88 -24.23 -15.08 7.29
C PHE A 88 -22.79 -14.74 7.71
N PHE A 89 -22.05 -15.75 8.17
CA PHE A 89 -20.64 -15.69 8.52
C PHE A 89 -19.91 -16.84 7.82
N GLY A 90 -18.62 -16.65 7.54
CA GLY A 90 -17.79 -17.64 6.84
C GLY A 90 -17.65 -18.95 7.62
N ASP A 91 -17.20 -18.87 8.88
CA ASP A 91 -16.99 -20.02 9.77
C ASP A 91 -17.12 -19.60 11.24
N GLY A 92 -17.54 -20.52 12.12
CA GLY A 92 -17.55 -20.33 13.58
C GLY A 92 -18.92 -20.50 14.24
N VAL A 93 -18.96 -20.39 15.58
CA VAL A 93 -20.20 -20.42 16.35
C VAL A 93 -20.91 -19.08 16.19
N ILE A 94 -22.18 -19.14 15.76
CA ILE A 94 -23.02 -17.96 15.62
C ILE A 94 -23.90 -17.82 16.86
N PHE A 95 -24.09 -16.58 17.29
CA PHE A 95 -24.97 -16.19 18.38
C PHE A 95 -26.06 -15.29 17.82
N GLN A 96 -27.23 -15.29 18.46
CA GLN A 96 -28.36 -14.46 18.05
C GLN A 96 -28.90 -13.69 19.25
N SER A 97 -29.39 -12.48 18.99
CA SER A 97 -30.22 -11.76 19.95
C SER A 97 -31.62 -12.36 20.02
N THR A 98 -32.21 -12.33 21.21
CA THR A 98 -33.61 -12.72 21.47
C THR A 98 -34.54 -11.51 21.47
N THR A 99 -34.00 -10.30 21.45
CA THR A 99 -34.75 -9.03 21.58
C THR A 99 -34.52 -8.07 20.42
N ARG A 100 -33.41 -8.20 19.69
CA ARG A 100 -33.06 -7.35 18.56
C ARG A 100 -33.15 -8.12 17.24
N TYR A 101 -33.68 -7.45 16.24
CA TYR A 101 -33.81 -7.95 14.87
C TYR A 101 -33.06 -7.05 13.89
N MET A 102 -32.62 -7.62 12.77
CA MET A 102 -31.92 -6.91 11.73
C MET A 102 -32.81 -5.83 11.11
N SER A 103 -32.21 -4.70 10.71
CA SER A 103 -32.84 -3.76 9.78
C SER A 103 -32.77 -4.30 8.34
N ASP A 104 -33.62 -3.75 7.47
CA ASP A 104 -33.58 -3.99 6.03
C ASP A 104 -33.81 -5.46 5.60
N THR A 105 -34.62 -6.19 6.38
CA THR A 105 -35.14 -7.51 5.99
C THR A 105 -36.36 -7.37 5.06
N SER A 106 -36.60 -8.37 4.21
CA SER A 106 -37.77 -8.39 3.33
C SER A 106 -39.07 -8.41 4.13
N ASP A 107 -40.16 -7.87 3.55
CA ASP A 107 -41.42 -7.58 4.26
C ASP A 107 -41.91 -8.76 5.12
N GLY A 108 -41.74 -8.62 6.44
CA GLY A 108 -42.22 -9.53 7.47
C GLY A 108 -41.19 -10.52 8.02
N GLU A 109 -39.99 -10.62 7.45
CA GLU A 109 -38.96 -11.52 7.97
C GLU A 109 -38.25 -10.91 9.19
N GLN A 110 -38.47 -11.49 10.37
CA GLN A 110 -37.78 -11.12 11.59
C GLN A 110 -36.53 -11.99 11.78
N ILE A 111 -35.41 -11.56 11.20
CA ILE A 111 -34.10 -12.18 11.42
C ILE A 111 -33.47 -11.52 12.66
N PRO A 112 -33.08 -12.27 13.70
CA PRO A 112 -32.42 -11.69 14.86
C PRO A 112 -31.07 -11.08 14.47
N VAL A 113 -30.63 -10.06 15.20
CA VAL A 113 -29.24 -9.59 15.10
C VAL A 113 -28.31 -10.74 15.43
N LEU A 114 -27.32 -10.99 14.58
CA LEU A 114 -26.39 -12.10 14.75
C LEU A 114 -25.01 -11.60 15.15
N TYR A 115 -24.29 -12.43 15.89
CA TYR A 115 -22.93 -12.18 16.32
C TYR A 115 -22.06 -13.39 16.03
N SER A 116 -20.79 -13.13 15.78
CA SER A 116 -19.77 -14.15 15.55
C SER A 116 -18.47 -13.75 16.23
N ILE A 117 -17.73 -14.75 16.69
CA ILE A 117 -16.42 -14.54 17.30
C ILE A 117 -15.37 -14.88 16.24
N HIS A 118 -14.56 -13.89 15.89
CA HIS A 118 -13.53 -14.01 14.87
C HIS A 118 -12.15 -14.03 15.48
N HIS A 119 -11.32 -14.95 15.00
CA HIS A 119 -9.90 -15.00 15.32
C HIS A 119 -9.14 -14.12 14.34
N CYS A 120 -8.58 -13.02 14.83
CA CYS A 120 -7.76 -12.10 14.06
C CYS A 120 -6.29 -12.43 14.35
N TYR A 121 -5.58 -12.92 13.34
CA TYR A 121 -4.14 -13.10 13.41
C TYR A 121 -3.49 -12.60 12.11
N TYR A 122 -2.56 -11.67 12.24
CA TYR A 122 -1.82 -11.12 11.10
C TYR A 122 -0.56 -10.40 11.57
N ASP A 123 0.44 -10.39 10.70
CA ASP A 123 1.64 -9.57 10.88
C ASP A 123 1.43 -8.22 10.20
N ARG A 124 1.68 -7.14 10.93
CA ARG A 124 1.71 -5.78 10.35
C ARG A 124 2.97 -5.04 10.77
N TYR A 125 3.40 -4.06 9.96
CA TYR A 125 4.40 -3.12 10.45
C TYR A 125 3.80 -2.22 11.54
N PRO A 126 4.65 -1.64 12.41
CA PRO A 126 4.24 -0.55 13.30
C PRO A 126 3.52 0.56 12.54
N TYR A 127 2.51 1.19 13.14
CA TYR A 127 1.68 2.20 12.46
C TYR A 127 2.46 3.46 12.03
N ASP A 128 3.54 3.76 12.74
CA ASP A 128 4.45 4.88 12.52
C ASP A 128 5.57 4.53 11.53
N ALA A 129 5.66 3.30 11.05
CA ALA A 129 6.68 2.89 10.10
C ALA A 129 6.31 3.28 8.66
N ASP A 130 7.12 4.15 8.03
CA ASP A 130 7.06 4.40 6.59
C ASP A 130 7.75 3.26 5.84
N VAL A 131 6.98 2.22 5.48
CA VAL A 131 7.49 1.06 4.75
C VAL A 131 6.88 0.98 3.36
N LEU A 132 7.71 1.22 2.35
CA LEU A 132 7.35 0.96 0.96
C LEU A 132 7.62 -0.51 0.60
N ASN A 133 6.59 -1.34 0.65
CA ASN A 133 6.69 -2.76 0.31
C ASN A 133 6.59 -2.97 -1.20
N LEU A 134 7.74 -3.11 -1.87
CA LEU A 134 7.83 -3.54 -3.26
C LEU A 134 8.49 -4.92 -3.36
N SER A 135 8.14 -5.67 -4.41
CA SER A 135 8.84 -6.89 -4.77
C SER A 135 10.13 -6.57 -5.52
N ASP A 136 11.07 -7.50 -5.54
CA ASP A 136 12.31 -7.35 -6.30
C ASP A 136 12.04 -7.15 -7.80
N GLU A 137 10.98 -7.79 -8.33
CA GLU A 137 10.54 -7.61 -9.72
C GLU A 137 10.08 -6.18 -9.97
N THR A 138 9.24 -5.61 -9.10
CA THR A 138 8.80 -4.22 -9.21
C THR A 138 9.97 -3.25 -9.07
N ILE A 139 10.91 -3.49 -8.16
CA ILE A 139 12.12 -2.68 -7.99
C ILE A 139 12.96 -2.70 -9.27
N ASN A 140 13.12 -3.85 -9.92
CA ASN A 140 13.86 -3.94 -11.19
C ASN A 140 13.17 -3.18 -12.32
N VAL A 141 11.83 -3.21 -12.38
CA VAL A 141 11.06 -2.38 -13.33
C VAL A 141 11.30 -0.89 -13.06
N MET A 142 11.32 -0.47 -11.79
CA MET A 142 11.61 0.93 -11.43
C MET A 142 13.04 1.33 -11.80
N LYS A 143 14.04 0.45 -11.61
CA LYS A 143 15.43 0.71 -12.03
C LYS A 143 15.53 0.91 -13.54
N GLU A 144 14.79 0.13 -14.33
CA GLU A 144 14.74 0.32 -15.78
C GLU A 144 13.98 1.60 -16.14
N ALA A 145 12.90 1.95 -15.43
CA ALA A 145 12.22 3.23 -15.63
C ALA A 145 13.15 4.42 -15.36
N TYR A 146 13.90 4.42 -14.25
CA TYR A 146 14.96 5.39 -13.98
C TYR A 146 15.94 5.49 -15.15
N ARG A 147 16.43 4.33 -15.63
CA ARG A 147 17.38 4.29 -16.75
C ARG A 147 16.83 4.95 -18.00
N GLN A 148 15.60 4.64 -18.39
CA GLN A 148 14.95 5.22 -19.57
C GLN A 148 14.74 6.73 -19.41
N MET A 149 14.34 7.20 -18.22
CA MET A 149 14.19 8.64 -17.95
C MET A 149 15.52 9.39 -18.06
N ARG A 150 16.60 8.85 -17.51
CA ARG A 150 17.94 9.46 -17.60
C ARG A 150 18.49 9.46 -19.03
N ILE A 151 18.25 8.39 -19.80
CA ILE A 151 18.58 8.37 -21.22
C ILE A 151 17.80 9.46 -21.95
N ALA A 152 16.49 9.55 -21.73
CA ALA A 152 15.65 10.59 -22.35
C ALA A 152 16.12 12.00 -22.00
N GLU A 153 16.49 12.26 -20.74
CA GLU A 153 17.05 13.53 -20.28
C GLU A 153 18.33 13.91 -21.04
N ILE A 154 19.26 12.96 -21.20
CA ILE A 154 20.51 13.16 -21.95
C ILE A 154 20.21 13.51 -23.41
N TYR A 155 19.35 12.73 -24.07
CA TYR A 155 18.95 13.00 -25.45
C TYR A 155 18.29 14.38 -25.59
N ALA A 156 17.31 14.70 -24.73
CA ALA A 156 16.61 15.98 -24.75
C ALA A 156 17.58 17.16 -24.57
N THR A 157 18.49 17.06 -23.60
CA THR A 157 19.51 18.09 -23.32
C THR A 157 20.46 18.30 -24.51
N ARG A 158 20.85 17.23 -25.19
CA ARG A 158 21.80 17.32 -26.32
C ARG A 158 21.12 17.87 -27.57
N VAL A 159 19.88 17.47 -27.84
CA VAL A 159 19.07 18.05 -28.93
C VAL A 159 18.76 19.52 -28.63
N ASP A 160 18.48 19.88 -27.38
CA ASP A 160 18.25 21.28 -26.96
C ASP A 160 19.40 22.19 -27.39
N ARG A 161 20.63 21.81 -27.04
CA ARG A 161 21.84 22.58 -27.36
C ARG A 161 22.07 22.70 -28.86
N MET A 162 21.86 21.62 -29.62
CA MET A 162 21.98 21.67 -31.08
C MET A 162 20.97 22.66 -31.67
N MET A 163 19.71 22.60 -31.23
CA MET A 163 18.65 23.45 -31.76
C MET A 163 18.78 24.91 -31.33
N SER A 164 19.39 25.17 -30.17
CA SER A 164 19.76 26.52 -29.72
C SER A 164 21.00 27.09 -30.41
N GLY A 165 21.72 26.29 -31.21
CA GLY A 165 22.94 26.71 -31.90
C GLY A 165 24.20 26.73 -31.02
N ASP A 166 24.11 26.18 -29.80
CA ASP A 166 25.25 26.03 -28.89
C ASP A 166 26.17 24.85 -29.29
N ASP A 167 25.61 23.87 -30.01
CA ASP A 167 26.32 22.71 -30.56
C ASP A 167 26.08 22.57 -32.08
N GLY A 168 27.14 22.18 -32.81
CA GLY A 168 27.03 21.70 -34.19
C GLY A 168 26.73 20.19 -34.25
N GLU A 169 26.47 19.65 -35.44
CA GLU A 169 26.13 18.22 -35.63
C GLU A 169 27.21 17.27 -35.10
N GLU A 170 28.49 17.59 -35.30
CA GLU A 170 29.62 16.81 -34.77
C GLU A 170 29.64 16.85 -33.24
N GLY A 171 29.44 18.04 -32.66
CA GLY A 171 29.36 18.23 -31.21
C GLY A 171 28.20 17.47 -30.55
N LEU A 172 27.04 17.39 -31.23
CA LEU A 172 25.93 16.55 -30.81
C LEU A 172 26.36 15.08 -30.70
N GLN A 173 26.98 14.53 -31.75
CA GLN A 173 27.34 13.11 -31.80
C GLN A 173 28.37 12.74 -30.74
N GLU A 174 29.45 13.52 -30.64
CA GLU A 174 30.53 13.25 -29.69
C GLU A 174 30.04 13.31 -28.24
N ARG A 175 29.34 14.38 -27.87
CA ARG A 175 28.90 14.59 -26.48
C ARG A 175 27.78 13.65 -26.07
N LEU A 176 26.86 13.33 -26.98
CA LEU A 176 25.81 12.35 -26.71
C LEU A 176 26.43 10.98 -26.40
N SER A 177 27.39 10.53 -27.22
CA SER A 177 28.05 9.25 -26.99
C SER A 177 28.81 9.20 -25.66
N ALA A 178 29.55 10.28 -25.34
CA ALA A 178 30.29 10.40 -24.08
C ALA A 178 29.38 10.39 -22.85
N ASP A 179 28.27 11.14 -22.88
CA ASP A 179 27.30 11.19 -21.79
C ASP A 179 26.61 9.84 -21.57
N LEU A 180 26.20 9.15 -22.64
CA LEU A 180 25.57 7.85 -22.54
C LEU A 180 26.54 6.79 -22.00
N GLU A 181 27.82 6.86 -22.38
CA GLU A 181 28.85 5.97 -21.82
C GLU A 181 29.09 6.25 -20.34
N ALA A 182 29.20 7.53 -19.96
CA ALA A 182 29.34 7.95 -18.57
C ALA A 182 28.16 7.48 -17.71
N PHE A 183 26.93 7.69 -18.20
CA PHE A 183 25.72 7.24 -17.52
C PHE A 183 25.65 5.71 -17.44
N GLY A 184 26.08 4.99 -18.48
CA GLY A 184 26.15 3.53 -18.45
C GLY A 184 27.05 3.00 -17.33
N LYS A 185 28.20 3.65 -17.08
CA LYS A 185 29.11 3.32 -15.97
C LYS A 185 28.52 3.69 -14.61
N GLU A 186 27.90 4.87 -14.50
CA GLU A 186 27.18 5.31 -13.30
C GLU A 186 26.10 4.29 -12.92
N PHE A 187 25.20 3.97 -13.86
CA PHE A 187 24.07 3.07 -13.62
C PHE A 187 24.51 1.67 -13.18
N GLN A 188 25.60 1.12 -13.73
CA GLN A 188 26.13 -0.19 -13.35
C GLN A 188 26.72 -0.22 -11.94
N THR A 189 27.27 0.89 -11.47
CA THR A 189 27.96 0.99 -10.17
C THR A 189 27.13 1.69 -9.11
N LYS A 190 25.90 2.10 -9.45
CA LYS A 190 25.01 2.88 -8.60
C LYS A 190 24.61 2.09 -7.35
N ASP A 191 24.79 2.72 -6.19
CA ASP A 191 24.22 2.24 -4.94
C ASP A 191 22.76 2.72 -4.84
N TRP A 192 21.85 1.76 -4.90
CA TRP A 192 20.41 2.01 -4.87
C TRP A 192 19.86 2.16 -3.45
N THR A 193 20.69 2.00 -2.41
CA THR A 193 20.27 2.11 -1.00
C THR A 193 20.49 3.48 -0.40
N CYS A 194 21.20 4.37 -1.10
CA CYS A 194 21.50 5.72 -0.64
C CYS A 194 20.22 6.58 -0.63
N SER A 195 19.70 6.88 0.56
CA SER A 195 18.67 7.90 0.73
C SER A 195 19.36 9.26 0.78
N TYR A 196 19.05 10.15 -0.16
CA TYR A 196 19.34 11.57 0.03
C TYR A 196 18.44 12.02 1.18
N GLU A 197 19.03 12.43 2.30
CA GLU A 197 18.30 13.19 3.32
C GLU A 197 17.67 14.37 2.58
N ASP A 198 16.35 14.55 2.72
CA ASP A 198 15.69 15.73 2.20
C ASP A 198 16.37 16.93 2.88
N ASP A 199 17.30 17.57 2.17
CA ASP A 199 17.76 18.92 2.48
C ASP A 199 16.52 19.83 2.31
N GLU A 200 15.67 19.85 3.34
CA GLU A 200 14.63 20.87 3.51
C GLU A 200 15.33 22.22 3.76
N ASP A 201 15.64 22.93 2.67
CA ASP A 201 15.94 24.38 2.65
C ASP A 201 14.66 25.22 2.47
#